data_AF-A0A4Q3H992-F1
#
_entry.id   AF-A0A4Q3H992-F1
#
_cell.length_a   1.000
_cell.length_b   1.000
_cell.length_c   1.000
_cell.angle_alpha   90.00
_cell.angle_beta   90.00
_cell.angle_gamma   90.00
#
_symmetry.space_group_name_H-M   'P 1'
#
loop_
_entity.id
_entity.type
_entity.pdbx_description
1 polymer ?
#
loop_
_entity_poly.entity_id
_entity_poly.type
_entity_poly.pdbx_seq_one_letter_code
_entity_poly.pdbx_strand_id
1 'polypeptide(L)'
;MADFDTQIKESQAQVAEAQAKISAITSRIEEARSKLDQGVTLDVENATLEDVNKHTDLMNANIAELIMGLDDVTAGFSAEFAEMRSKTGMESFIGIFSSAKAESMRQERMRSASVDDKLQDLISKSDVIVKLLQGQLDVLTTQRTRVEGNLAGTLTEREETVGALEAVRAEVAGMDPKIIELENKISVEQDAAARTKLETELATLNAQYNALVQDEQVKLAKSQTLERYI
;
A
#
# COMPACT_ATOMS: atom_id res chain seq x y z
N MET A 1 23.52 -22.17 -9.06
CA MET A 1 23.15 -20.99 -8.27
C MET A 1 23.71 -19.79 -8.99
N ALA A 2 22.88 -18.78 -9.29
CA ALA A 2 23.37 -17.53 -9.86
C ALA A 2 24.40 -16.94 -8.89
N ASP A 3 25.45 -16.30 -9.42
CA ASP A 3 26.42 -15.58 -8.60
C ASP A 3 25.66 -14.55 -7.73
N PHE A 4 25.99 -14.43 -6.45
CA PHE A 4 25.28 -13.57 -5.50
C PHE A 4 25.26 -12.10 -6.00
N ASP A 5 26.29 -11.69 -6.72
CA ASP A 5 26.33 -10.40 -7.44
C ASP A 5 25.27 -10.24 -8.52
N THR A 6 24.90 -11.33 -9.19
CA THR A 6 23.83 -11.35 -10.18
C THR A 6 22.47 -11.19 -9.50
N GLN A 7 22.24 -11.89 -8.39
CA GLN A 7 21.00 -11.77 -7.61
C GLN A 7 20.81 -10.36 -7.03
N ILE A 8 21.89 -9.73 -6.53
CA ILE A 8 21.84 -8.35 -6.05
C ILE A 8 21.46 -7.39 -7.19
N LYS A 9 22.07 -7.53 -8.38
CA LYS A 9 21.78 -6.67 -9.54
C LYS A 9 20.35 -6.86 -10.06
N GLU A 10 19.87 -8.10 -10.11
CA GLU A 10 18.48 -8.40 -10.50
C GLU A 10 17.48 -7.79 -9.52
N SER A 11 17.72 -7.92 -8.21
CA SER A 11 16.86 -7.34 -7.18
C SER A 11 16.86 -5.80 -7.25
N GLN A 12 18.02 -5.17 -7.47
CA GLN A 12 18.10 -3.72 -7.69
C GLN A 12 17.32 -3.26 -8.93
N ALA A 13 17.43 -4.00 -10.04
CA ALA A 13 16.69 -3.69 -11.27
C ALA A 13 15.18 -3.80 -11.07
N GLN A 14 14.73 -4.85 -10.37
CA GLN A 14 13.32 -5.05 -10.04
C GLN A 14 12.78 -3.96 -9.12
N VAL A 15 13.54 -3.54 -8.10
CA VAL A 15 13.15 -2.44 -7.21
C VAL A 15 13.07 -1.11 -7.98
N ALA A 16 14.01 -0.83 -8.88
CA ALA A 16 13.98 0.36 -9.71
C ALA A 16 12.78 0.35 -10.68
N GLU A 17 12.47 -0.79 -11.29
CA GLU A 17 11.30 -0.95 -12.16
C GLU A 17 10.00 -0.80 -11.37
N ALA A 18 9.94 -1.35 -10.15
CA ALA A 18 8.80 -1.21 -9.25
C ALA A 18 8.59 0.26 -8.85
N GLN A 19 9.64 0.96 -8.47
CA GLN A 19 9.58 2.40 -8.16
C GLN A 19 9.08 3.21 -9.36
N ALA A 20 9.56 2.89 -10.57
CA ALA A 20 9.09 3.54 -11.79
C ALA A 20 7.61 3.25 -12.08
N LYS A 21 7.15 2.00 -11.92
CA LYS A 21 5.74 1.63 -12.07
C LYS A 21 4.86 2.28 -11.02
N ILE A 22 5.28 2.30 -9.75
CA ILE A 22 4.56 2.94 -8.64
C ILE A 22 4.47 4.45 -8.88
N SER A 23 5.54 5.09 -9.35
CA SER A 23 5.52 6.50 -9.71
C SER A 23 4.56 6.76 -10.87
N ALA A 24 4.60 5.96 -11.93
CA ALA A 24 3.69 6.10 -13.07
C ALA A 24 2.22 5.86 -12.70
N ILE A 25 1.94 4.86 -11.85
CA ILE A 25 0.60 4.60 -11.31
C ILE A 25 0.17 5.75 -10.41
N THR A 26 1.05 6.24 -9.54
CA THR A 26 0.77 7.37 -8.65
C THR A 26 0.42 8.63 -9.44
N SER A 27 1.19 8.96 -10.48
CA SER A 27 0.92 10.09 -11.36
C SER A 27 -0.40 9.91 -12.12
N ARG A 28 -0.71 8.70 -12.61
CA ARG A 28 -2.00 8.41 -13.23
C ARG A 28 -3.16 8.53 -12.23
N ILE A 29 -2.98 8.09 -10.99
CA ILE A 29 -3.97 8.24 -9.93
C ILE A 29 -4.12 9.71 -9.56
N GLU A 30 -3.06 10.51 -9.49
CA GLU A 30 -3.16 11.96 -9.25
C GLU A 30 -3.84 12.69 -10.40
N GLU A 31 -3.52 12.36 -11.65
CA GLU A 31 -4.21 12.89 -12.83
C GLU A 31 -5.68 12.46 -12.88
N ALA A 32 -5.98 11.22 -12.50
CA ALA A 32 -7.34 10.72 -12.39
C ALA A 32 -8.08 11.39 -11.22
N ARG A 33 -7.41 11.62 -10.07
CA ARG A 33 -7.96 12.29 -8.89
C ARG A 33 -8.28 13.75 -9.19
N SER A 34 -7.39 14.43 -9.93
CA SER A 34 -7.63 15.78 -10.47
C SER A 34 -8.83 15.82 -11.43
N LYS A 35 -9.16 14.71 -12.10
CA LYS A 35 -10.35 14.58 -12.94
C LYS A 35 -11.58 14.07 -12.17
N LEU A 36 -11.39 13.43 -11.02
CA LEU A 36 -12.40 12.86 -10.12
C LEU A 36 -13.05 13.90 -9.20
N ASP A 37 -12.44 15.07 -9.02
CA ASP A 37 -13.13 16.29 -8.54
C ASP A 37 -14.33 16.68 -9.43
N GLN A 38 -14.58 15.96 -10.54
CA GLN A 38 -15.76 16.05 -11.40
C GLN A 38 -16.71 14.83 -11.31
N GLY A 39 -16.57 13.94 -10.32
CA GLY A 39 -17.62 13.00 -9.91
C GLY A 39 -17.76 11.69 -10.72
N VAL A 40 -16.67 11.00 -11.06
CA VAL A 40 -16.73 9.68 -11.72
C VAL A 40 -15.98 8.63 -10.90
N THR A 41 -16.71 7.77 -10.19
CA THR A 41 -16.19 6.61 -9.46
C THR A 41 -15.43 5.67 -10.39
N LEU A 42 -14.10 5.63 -10.28
CA LEU A 42 -13.23 4.77 -11.10
C LEU A 42 -12.97 3.43 -10.39
N ASP A 43 -13.48 2.35 -10.97
CA ASP A 43 -13.21 0.93 -10.65
C ASP A 43 -11.75 0.49 -10.95
N VAL A 44 -10.81 1.44 -11.04
CA VAL A 44 -9.42 1.22 -11.46
C VAL A 44 -8.50 0.95 -10.26
N GLU A 45 -8.92 1.28 -9.04
CA GLU A 45 -8.09 1.12 -7.83
C GLU A 45 -7.95 -0.35 -7.39
N ASN A 46 -9.00 -1.18 -7.53
CA ASN A 46 -8.98 -2.55 -7.00
C ASN A 46 -8.03 -3.50 -7.78
N ALA A 47 -7.89 -3.32 -9.10
CA ALA A 47 -6.93 -4.11 -9.88
C ALA A 47 -5.47 -3.71 -9.57
N THR A 48 -5.22 -2.44 -9.25
CA THR A 48 -3.85 -1.95 -8.97
C THR A 48 -3.35 -2.33 -7.57
N LEU A 49 -4.24 -2.42 -6.58
CA LEU A 49 -3.86 -2.77 -5.20
C LEU A 49 -3.47 -4.24 -5.05
N GLU A 50 -4.16 -5.16 -5.72
CA GLU A 50 -3.83 -6.59 -5.67
C GLU A 50 -2.49 -6.89 -6.38
N ASP A 51 -2.25 -6.24 -7.53
CA ASP A 51 -0.99 -6.36 -8.26
C ASP A 51 0.19 -5.72 -7.50
N VAL A 52 -0.03 -4.61 -6.80
CA VAL A 52 0.99 -4.00 -5.92
C VAL A 52 1.29 -4.89 -4.72
N ASN A 53 0.30 -5.54 -4.11
CA ASN A 53 0.52 -6.47 -3.01
C ASN A 53 1.31 -7.70 -3.46
N LYS A 54 0.90 -8.36 -4.56
CA LYS A 54 1.65 -9.51 -5.12
C LYS A 54 3.08 -9.13 -5.48
N HIS A 55 3.28 -7.95 -6.02
CA HIS A 55 4.62 -7.46 -6.37
C HIS A 55 5.46 -7.12 -5.12
N THR A 56 4.84 -6.64 -4.04
CA THR A 56 5.51 -6.39 -2.75
C THR A 56 5.95 -7.70 -2.10
N ASP A 57 5.10 -8.73 -2.14
CA ASP A 57 5.42 -10.06 -1.60
C ASP A 57 6.59 -10.72 -2.33
N LEU A 58 6.62 -10.62 -3.67
CA LEU A 58 7.76 -11.08 -4.47
C LEU A 58 9.05 -10.33 -4.11
N MET A 59 8.97 -9.03 -3.85
CA MET A 59 10.12 -8.22 -3.44
C MET A 59 10.63 -8.61 -2.05
N ASN A 60 9.73 -8.85 -1.10
CA ASN A 60 10.06 -9.31 0.26
C ASN A 60 10.72 -10.69 0.22
N ALA A 61 10.23 -11.60 -0.61
CA ALA A 61 10.82 -12.91 -0.82
C ALA A 61 12.24 -12.82 -1.38
N ASN A 62 12.46 -11.97 -2.39
CA ASN A 62 13.78 -11.78 -2.99
C ASN A 62 14.78 -11.17 -2.00
N ILE A 63 14.36 -10.24 -1.13
CA ILE A 63 15.24 -9.70 -0.08
C ILE A 63 15.57 -10.75 0.97
N ALA A 64 14.60 -11.56 1.38
CA ALA A 64 14.86 -12.64 2.33
C ALA A 64 15.92 -13.62 1.76
N GLU A 65 15.84 -13.94 0.46
CA GLU A 65 16.86 -14.74 -0.22
C GLU A 65 18.23 -14.04 -0.26
N LEU A 66 18.29 -12.71 -0.46
CA LEU A 66 19.54 -11.95 -0.39
C LEU A 66 20.14 -11.94 1.02
N ILE A 67 19.32 -11.82 2.07
CA ILE A 67 19.78 -11.84 3.47
C ILE A 67 20.32 -13.23 3.83
N MET A 68 19.60 -14.29 3.43
CA MET A 68 20.05 -15.67 3.63
C MET A 68 21.34 -15.96 2.85
N GLY A 69 21.43 -15.51 1.59
CA GLY A 69 22.64 -15.64 0.78
C GLY A 69 23.83 -14.87 1.37
N LEU A 70 23.61 -13.69 1.96
CA LEU A 70 24.65 -12.95 2.67
C LEU A 70 25.14 -13.71 3.91
N ASP A 71 24.24 -14.36 4.66
CA ASP A 71 24.60 -15.19 5.81
C ASP A 71 25.44 -16.41 5.38
N ASP A 72 25.07 -17.07 4.28
CA ASP A 72 25.86 -18.16 3.70
C ASP A 72 27.27 -17.72 3.26
N VAL A 73 27.39 -16.55 2.61
CA VAL A 73 28.70 -15.96 2.23
C VAL A 73 29.51 -15.60 3.47
N THR A 74 28.87 -15.09 4.52
CA THR A 74 29.52 -14.76 5.81
C THR A 74 30.00 -16.00 6.54
N ALA A 75 29.21 -17.07 6.56
CA ALA A 75 29.55 -18.36 7.13
C ALA A 75 30.70 -19.02 6.36
N GLY A 76 30.66 -19.00 5.02
CA GLY A 76 31.75 -19.47 4.15
C GLY A 76 33.05 -18.70 4.38
N PHE A 77 32.98 -17.37 4.46
CA PHE A 77 34.14 -16.53 4.79
C PHE A 77 34.71 -16.83 6.19
N SER A 78 33.84 -17.03 7.18
CA SER A 78 34.27 -17.38 8.55
C SER A 78 34.99 -18.73 8.61
N ALA A 79 34.51 -19.71 7.83
CA ALA A 79 35.15 -21.01 7.69
C ALA A 79 36.52 -20.90 6.98
N GLU A 80 36.60 -20.17 5.86
CA GLU A 80 37.86 -19.89 5.16
C GLU A 80 38.86 -19.15 6.05
N PHE A 81 38.40 -18.20 6.87
CA PHE A 81 39.25 -17.45 7.80
C PHE A 81 39.77 -18.35 8.93
N ALA A 82 38.92 -19.24 9.47
CA ALA A 82 39.33 -20.23 10.46
C ALA A 82 40.39 -21.19 9.88
N GLU A 83 40.23 -21.61 8.63
CA GLU A 83 41.19 -22.44 7.91
C GLU A 83 42.52 -21.69 7.68
N MET A 84 42.47 -20.42 7.26
CA MET A 84 43.67 -19.58 7.10
C MET A 84 44.40 -19.33 8.42
N ARG A 85 43.68 -19.26 9.54
CA ARG A 85 44.26 -19.11 10.88
C ARG A 85 44.99 -20.37 11.33
N SER A 86 44.54 -21.54 10.90
CA SER A 86 45.14 -22.84 11.22
C SER A 86 46.46 -23.06 10.45
N LYS A 87 47.34 -23.93 10.96
CA LYS A 87 48.57 -24.29 10.26
C LYS A 87 48.23 -25.29 9.15
N THR A 88 48.70 -25.03 7.94
CA THR A 88 48.60 -26.01 6.85
C THR A 88 49.40 -27.27 7.17
N GLY A 89 49.12 -28.38 6.47
CA GLY A 89 49.86 -29.62 6.64
C GLY A 89 51.38 -29.44 6.47
N MET A 90 51.80 -28.60 5.52
CA MET A 90 53.22 -28.27 5.29
C MET A 90 53.81 -27.36 6.37
N GLU A 91 53.07 -26.36 6.87
CA GLU A 91 53.53 -25.52 7.98
C GLU A 91 53.57 -26.26 9.31
N SER A 92 52.67 -27.23 9.52
CA SER A 92 52.68 -28.11 10.68
C SER A 92 53.90 -29.04 10.64
N PHE A 93 54.21 -29.59 9.46
CA PHE A 93 55.39 -30.41 9.24
C PHE A 93 56.69 -29.63 9.45
N ILE A 94 56.80 -28.42 8.88
CA ILE A 94 57.95 -27.52 9.11
C ILE A 94 57.99 -27.06 10.57
N GLY A 95 56.84 -26.88 11.22
CA GLY A 95 56.72 -26.47 12.61
C GLY A 95 57.28 -27.48 13.63
N ILE A 96 57.35 -28.77 13.28
CA ILE A 96 58.02 -29.80 14.08
C ILE A 96 59.54 -29.56 14.11
N PHE A 97 60.12 -29.00 13.04
CA PHE A 97 61.56 -28.76 12.90
C PHE A 97 61.98 -27.30 13.16
N SER A 98 61.10 -26.34 12.87
CA SER A 98 61.36 -24.90 13.04
C SER A 98 60.05 -24.14 13.24
N SER A 99 59.77 -23.79 14.50
CA SER A 99 58.60 -22.98 14.87
C SER A 99 58.65 -21.58 14.26
N ALA A 100 59.83 -20.95 14.23
CA ALA A 100 60.02 -19.62 13.67
C ALA A 100 59.76 -19.57 12.16
N LYS A 101 60.21 -20.59 11.41
CA LYS A 101 60.00 -20.64 9.96
C LYS A 101 58.53 -20.90 9.60
N ALA A 102 57.89 -21.82 10.32
CA ALA A 102 56.45 -22.10 10.16
C ALA A 102 55.59 -20.87 10.48
N GLU A 103 55.94 -20.08 11.51
CA GLU A 103 55.20 -18.86 11.84
C GLU A 103 55.42 -17.75 10.80
N SER A 104 56.63 -17.61 10.25
CA SER A 104 56.88 -16.63 9.18
C SER A 104 56.09 -16.93 7.91
N MET A 105 55.99 -18.20 7.51
CA MET A 105 55.20 -18.63 6.35
C MET A 105 53.71 -18.40 6.56
N ARG A 106 53.21 -18.64 7.79
CA ARG A 106 51.83 -18.34 8.17
C ARG A 106 51.55 -16.84 8.10
N GLN A 107 52.45 -16.00 8.62
CA GLN A 107 52.30 -14.54 8.54
C GLN A 107 52.33 -14.04 7.10
N GLU A 108 53.19 -14.60 6.26
CA GLU A 108 53.29 -14.25 4.84
C GLU A 108 52.03 -14.66 4.06
N ARG A 109 51.44 -15.83 4.36
CA ARG A 109 50.12 -16.23 3.84
C ARG A 109 49.00 -15.33 4.35
N MET A 110 48.96 -15.05 5.66
CA MET A 110 47.93 -14.17 6.23
C MET A 110 47.99 -12.75 5.66
N ARG A 111 49.19 -12.28 5.27
CA ARG A 111 49.40 -10.95 4.70
C ARG A 111 49.18 -10.90 3.18
N SER A 112 49.33 -12.02 2.48
CA SER A 112 49.09 -12.14 1.03
C SER A 112 47.67 -12.58 0.70
N ALA A 113 46.96 -13.23 1.63
CA ALA A 113 45.54 -13.47 1.52
C ALA A 113 44.78 -12.14 1.71
N SER A 114 43.99 -11.77 0.71
CA SER A 114 43.23 -10.52 0.60
C SER A 114 42.00 -10.50 1.53
N VAL A 115 42.23 -10.69 2.84
CA VAL A 115 41.18 -10.69 3.87
C VAL A 115 40.45 -9.35 3.89
N ASP A 116 41.18 -8.25 3.73
CA ASP A 116 40.61 -6.90 3.70
C ASP A 116 39.68 -6.70 2.48
N ASP A 117 40.09 -7.14 1.29
CA ASP A 117 39.27 -7.04 0.08
C ASP A 117 37.96 -7.85 0.20
N LYS A 118 38.02 -9.05 0.79
CA LYS A 118 36.84 -9.90 1.02
C LYS A 118 35.90 -9.33 2.08
N LEU A 119 36.43 -8.78 3.17
CA LEU A 119 35.62 -8.09 4.19
C LEU A 119 34.98 -6.83 3.60
N GLN A 120 35.71 -6.07 2.80
CA GLN A 120 35.21 -4.87 2.15
C GLN A 120 34.10 -5.20 1.13
N ASP A 121 34.22 -6.31 0.41
CA ASP A 121 33.17 -6.82 -0.48
C ASP A 121 31.90 -7.21 0.29
N LEU A 122 32.04 -7.94 1.41
CA LEU A 122 30.91 -8.32 2.26
C LEU A 122 30.19 -7.09 2.85
N ILE A 123 30.95 -6.12 3.34
CA ILE A 123 30.41 -4.85 3.85
C ILE A 123 29.68 -4.11 2.72
N SER A 124 30.27 -4.05 1.52
CA SER A 124 29.67 -3.38 0.37
C SER A 124 28.34 -4.04 -0.05
N LYS A 125 28.27 -5.38 -0.06
CA LYS A 125 27.03 -6.13 -0.36
C LYS A 125 25.97 -5.93 0.73
N SER A 126 26.37 -5.93 2.00
CA SER A 126 25.48 -5.63 3.14
C SER A 126 24.90 -4.22 3.04
N ASP A 127 25.74 -3.22 2.75
CA ASP A 127 25.32 -1.82 2.59
C ASP A 127 24.31 -1.65 1.44
N VAL A 128 24.47 -2.41 0.36
CA VAL A 128 23.51 -2.44 -0.75
C VAL A 128 22.15 -2.99 -0.30
N ILE A 129 22.12 -4.10 0.45
CA ILE A 129 20.87 -4.69 0.96
C ILE A 129 20.19 -3.74 1.95
N VAL A 130 20.95 -3.10 2.83
CA VAL A 130 20.43 -2.09 3.78
C VAL A 130 19.81 -0.91 3.04
N LYS A 131 20.44 -0.40 1.98
CA LYS A 131 19.86 0.66 1.13
C LYS A 131 18.57 0.21 0.44
N LEU A 132 18.51 -1.05 -0.01
CA LEU A 132 17.31 -1.62 -0.63
C LEU A 132 16.15 -1.67 0.36
N LEU A 133 16.41 -2.17 1.58
CA LEU A 133 15.45 -2.22 2.69
C LEU A 133 14.97 -0.83 3.10
N GLN A 134 15.87 0.15 3.19
CA GLN A 134 15.51 1.53 3.51
C GLN A 134 14.60 2.12 2.42
N GLY A 135 14.93 1.91 1.14
CA GLY A 135 14.09 2.38 0.03
C GLY A 135 12.69 1.76 0.04
N GLN A 136 12.57 0.49 0.41
CA GLN A 136 11.27 -0.17 0.59
C GLN A 136 10.49 0.40 1.77
N LEU A 137 11.16 0.61 2.91
CA LEU A 137 10.53 1.20 4.09
C LEU A 137 9.98 2.59 3.78
N ASP A 138 10.71 3.40 3.02
CA ASP A 138 10.28 4.75 2.63
C ASP A 138 9.02 4.70 1.74
N VAL A 139 8.96 3.75 0.79
CA VAL A 139 7.79 3.52 -0.07
C VAL A 139 6.58 3.06 0.77
N LEU A 140 6.77 2.06 1.63
CA LEU A 140 5.70 1.54 2.49
C LEU A 140 5.18 2.62 3.44
N THR A 141 6.07 3.41 4.02
CA THR A 141 5.70 4.53 4.91
C THR A 141 4.88 5.57 4.15
N THR A 142 5.31 5.93 2.94
CA THR A 142 4.57 6.87 2.08
C THR A 142 3.19 6.35 1.72
N GLN A 143 3.09 5.08 1.31
CA GLN A 143 1.81 4.44 1.00
C GLN A 143 0.89 4.38 2.22
N ARG A 144 1.44 4.01 3.39
CA ARG A 144 0.69 3.97 4.65
C ARG A 144 0.07 5.33 4.97
N THR A 145 0.85 6.41 4.93
CA THR A 145 0.35 7.76 5.18
C THR A 145 -0.73 8.16 4.17
N ARG A 146 -0.59 7.78 2.89
CA ARG A 146 -1.60 8.06 1.86
C ARG A 146 -2.90 7.30 2.09
N VAL A 147 -2.82 6.01 2.42
CA VAL A 147 -3.99 5.17 2.73
C VAL A 147 -4.67 5.65 3.99
N GLU A 148 -3.91 5.98 5.06
CA GLU A 148 -4.46 6.59 6.28
C GLU A 148 -5.22 7.89 5.98
N GLY A 149 -4.65 8.78 5.16
CA GLY A 149 -5.31 10.02 4.75
C GLY A 149 -6.55 9.81 3.89
N ASN A 150 -6.51 8.86 2.94
CA ASN A 150 -7.66 8.52 2.12
C ASN A 150 -8.78 7.89 2.95
N LEU A 151 -8.45 6.93 3.83
CA LEU A 151 -9.43 6.29 4.70
C LEU A 151 -10.08 7.30 5.65
N ALA A 152 -9.30 8.19 6.25
CA ALA A 152 -9.84 9.27 7.08
C ALA A 152 -10.80 10.16 6.30
N GLY A 153 -10.43 10.56 5.06
CA GLY A 153 -11.30 11.33 4.17
C GLY A 153 -12.59 10.60 3.80
N THR A 154 -12.49 9.32 3.40
CA THR A 154 -13.65 8.47 3.07
C THR A 154 -14.58 8.30 4.28
N LEU A 155 -14.03 8.14 5.48
CA LEU A 155 -14.82 8.05 6.72
C LEU A 155 -15.57 9.35 7.00
N THR A 156 -14.92 10.50 6.87
CA THR A 156 -15.59 11.80 7.01
C THR A 156 -16.66 12.01 5.95
N GLU A 157 -16.39 11.71 4.68
CA GLU A 157 -17.39 11.84 3.61
C GLU A 157 -18.58 10.90 3.82
N ARG A 158 -18.33 9.71 4.35
CA ARG A 158 -19.39 8.77 4.74
C ARG A 158 -20.22 9.32 5.90
N GLU A 159 -19.58 9.85 6.93
CA GLU A 159 -20.27 10.45 8.08
C GLU A 159 -21.19 11.59 7.63
N GLU A 160 -20.71 12.49 6.77
CA GLU A 160 -21.49 13.57 6.19
C GLU A 160 -22.65 13.04 5.33
N THR A 161 -22.40 12.03 4.49
CA THR A 161 -23.42 11.43 3.62
C THR A 161 -24.50 10.73 4.43
N VAL A 162 -24.14 10.02 5.50
CA VAL A 162 -25.08 9.36 6.41
C VAL A 162 -25.89 10.40 7.17
N GLY A 163 -25.26 11.45 7.68
CA GLY A 163 -25.99 12.56 8.34
C GLY A 163 -26.97 13.25 7.39
N ALA A 164 -26.58 13.49 6.14
CA ALA A 164 -27.45 14.06 5.12
C ALA A 164 -28.59 13.10 4.71
N LEU A 165 -28.36 11.78 4.74
CA LEU A 165 -29.38 10.75 4.50
C LEU A 165 -30.40 10.71 5.64
N GLU A 166 -29.95 10.78 6.89
CA GLU A 166 -30.82 10.84 8.07
C GLU A 166 -31.68 12.11 8.06
N ALA A 167 -31.12 13.25 7.67
CA ALA A 167 -31.87 14.49 7.52
C ALA A 167 -32.98 14.38 6.46
N VAL A 168 -32.66 13.81 5.28
CA VAL A 168 -33.67 13.58 4.22
C VAL A 168 -34.76 12.62 4.70
N ARG A 169 -34.39 11.53 5.37
CA ARG A 169 -35.37 10.60 5.95
C ARG A 169 -36.29 11.27 6.95
N ALA A 170 -35.76 12.17 7.78
CA ALA A 170 -36.58 12.93 8.72
C ALA A 170 -37.52 13.91 8.01
N GLU A 171 -37.09 14.56 6.92
CA GLU A 171 -37.95 15.42 6.11
C GLU A 171 -39.07 14.64 5.40
N VAL A 172 -38.74 13.50 4.78
CA VAL A 172 -39.71 12.59 4.14
C VAL A 172 -40.74 12.11 5.15
N ALA A 173 -40.30 11.61 6.32
CA ALA A 173 -41.19 11.19 7.40
C ALA A 173 -42.04 12.34 7.96
N GLY A 174 -41.55 13.58 7.91
CA GLY A 174 -42.30 14.79 8.29
C GLY A 174 -43.29 15.28 7.22
N MET A 175 -43.14 14.84 5.97
CA MET A 175 -44.07 15.12 4.88
C MET A 175 -45.25 14.15 4.85
N ASP A 176 -45.05 12.88 5.20
CA ASP A 176 -46.14 11.87 5.19
C ASP A 176 -47.41 12.35 5.94
N PRO A 177 -47.33 12.91 7.17
CA PRO A 177 -48.51 13.39 7.87
C PRO A 177 -49.19 14.58 7.19
N LYS A 178 -48.41 15.47 6.55
CA LYS A 178 -48.93 16.66 5.85
C LYS A 178 -49.66 16.27 4.56
N ILE A 179 -49.14 15.27 3.84
CA ILE A 179 -49.81 14.69 2.67
C ILE A 179 -51.14 14.06 3.11
N ILE A 180 -51.13 13.24 4.16
CA ILE A 180 -52.35 12.60 4.70
C ILE A 180 -53.36 13.65 5.17
N GLU A 181 -52.92 14.73 5.82
CA GLU A 181 -53.82 15.82 6.26
C GLU A 181 -54.47 16.53 5.06
N LEU A 182 -53.71 16.80 4.00
CA LEU A 182 -54.23 17.39 2.76
C LEU A 182 -55.19 16.45 2.04
N GLU A 183 -54.89 15.16 1.95
CA GLU A 183 -55.79 14.14 1.36
C GLU A 183 -57.12 14.07 2.12
N ASN A 184 -57.07 14.06 3.45
CA ASN A 184 -58.27 14.07 4.28
C ASN A 184 -59.08 15.36 4.09
N LYS A 185 -58.44 16.53 3.99
CA LYS A 185 -59.11 17.80 3.71
C LYS A 185 -59.78 17.79 2.33
N ILE A 186 -59.09 17.32 1.30
CA ILE A 186 -59.64 17.16 -0.06
C ILE A 186 -60.85 16.22 -0.06
N SER A 187 -60.80 15.14 0.73
CA SER A 187 -61.89 14.16 0.82
C SER A 187 -63.17 14.71 1.48
N VAL A 188 -63.04 15.72 2.35
CA VAL A 188 -64.17 16.30 3.10
C VAL A 188 -64.66 17.61 2.46
N GLU A 189 -63.86 18.24 1.58
CA GLU A 189 -64.19 19.50 0.92
C GLU A 189 -65.24 19.33 -0.18
N GLN A 190 -66.34 20.10 -0.10
CA GLN A 190 -67.46 20.03 -1.04
C GLN A 190 -67.46 21.17 -2.07
N ASP A 191 -66.72 22.26 -1.82
CA ASP A 191 -66.57 23.35 -2.78
C ASP A 191 -65.53 23.00 -3.86
N ALA A 192 -65.94 23.08 -5.12
CA ALA A 192 -65.08 22.78 -6.27
C ALA A 192 -63.87 23.72 -6.36
N ALA A 193 -64.03 25.00 -6.00
CA ALA A 193 -62.94 25.98 -6.07
C ALA A 193 -61.91 25.77 -4.94
N ALA A 194 -62.36 25.49 -3.72
CA ALA A 194 -61.50 25.13 -2.61
C ALA A 194 -60.75 23.80 -2.85
N ARG A 195 -61.44 22.80 -3.40
CA ARG A 195 -60.85 21.50 -3.74
C ARG A 195 -59.71 21.62 -4.75
N THR A 196 -59.87 22.39 -5.83
CA THR A 196 -58.80 22.56 -6.83
C THR A 196 -57.55 23.22 -6.24
N LYS A 197 -57.69 24.14 -5.27
CA LYS A 197 -56.54 24.73 -4.57
C LYS A 197 -55.80 23.70 -3.73
N LEU A 198 -56.53 22.89 -2.96
CA LEU A 198 -55.95 21.81 -2.15
C LEU A 198 -55.29 20.73 -3.02
N GLU A 199 -55.87 20.37 -4.16
CA GLU A 199 -55.26 19.45 -5.12
C GLU A 199 -53.96 20.02 -5.73
N THR A 200 -53.87 21.34 -5.91
CA THR A 200 -52.64 22.03 -6.36
C THR A 200 -51.55 22.01 -5.28
N GLU A 201 -51.93 22.24 -4.02
CA GLU A 201 -51.03 22.13 -2.87
C GLU A 201 -50.53 20.70 -2.68
N LEU A 202 -51.41 19.70 -2.80
CA LEU A 202 -51.05 18.28 -2.77
C LEU A 202 -50.08 17.91 -3.90
N ALA A 203 -50.34 18.37 -5.12
CA ALA A 203 -49.43 18.12 -6.26
C ALA A 203 -48.03 18.71 -6.02
N THR A 204 -47.97 19.91 -5.43
CA THR A 204 -46.69 20.57 -5.08
C THR A 204 -45.96 19.79 -4.00
N LEU A 205 -46.68 19.34 -2.96
CA LEU A 205 -46.10 18.57 -1.86
C LEU A 205 -45.63 17.19 -2.32
N ASN A 206 -46.39 16.51 -3.18
CA ASN A 206 -46.00 15.24 -3.81
C ASN A 206 -44.78 15.39 -4.72
N ALA A 207 -44.66 16.50 -5.45
CA ALA A 207 -43.47 16.78 -6.26
C ALA A 207 -42.21 16.94 -5.38
N GLN A 208 -42.33 17.64 -4.25
CA GLN A 208 -41.23 17.77 -3.27
C GLN A 208 -40.90 16.44 -2.60
N TYR A 209 -41.91 15.66 -2.22
CA TYR A 209 -41.73 14.32 -1.64
C TYR A 209 -40.96 13.40 -2.59
N ASN A 210 -41.38 13.32 -3.85
CA ASN A 210 -40.70 12.50 -4.85
C ASN A 210 -39.24 12.93 -5.09
N ALA A 211 -38.96 14.24 -5.05
CA ALA A 211 -37.59 14.75 -5.15
C ALA A 211 -36.73 14.34 -3.94
N LEU A 212 -37.28 14.40 -2.73
CA LEU A 212 -36.58 13.97 -1.51
C LEU A 212 -36.34 12.46 -1.47
N VAL A 213 -37.31 11.65 -1.90
CA VAL A 213 -37.14 10.19 -2.02
C VAL A 213 -36.06 9.84 -3.05
N GLN A 214 -35.99 10.57 -4.16
CA GLN A 214 -34.92 10.40 -5.13
C GLN A 214 -33.55 10.77 -4.55
N ASP A 215 -33.47 11.88 -3.81
CA ASP A 215 -32.24 12.30 -3.13
C ASP A 215 -31.80 11.29 -2.05
N GLU A 216 -32.74 10.69 -1.32
CA GLU A 216 -32.49 9.59 -0.39
C GLU A 216 -31.79 8.40 -1.10
N GLN A 217 -32.32 7.98 -2.25
CA GLN A 217 -31.74 6.86 -3.00
C GLN A 217 -30.32 7.16 -3.50
N VAL A 218 -30.08 8.40 -3.96
CA VAL A 218 -28.74 8.83 -4.39
C VAL A 218 -27.76 8.82 -3.22
N LYS A 219 -28.14 9.37 -2.06
CA LYS A 219 -27.31 9.40 -0.86
C LYS A 219 -27.05 8.00 -0.30
N LEU A 220 -28.03 7.10 -0.37
CA LEU A 220 -27.88 5.71 0.04
C LEU A 220 -26.91 4.94 -0.87
N ALA A 221 -27.03 5.11 -2.20
CA ALA A 221 -26.08 4.53 -3.16
C ALA A 221 -24.65 5.06 -2.96
N LYS A 222 -24.51 6.36 -2.67
CA LYS A 222 -23.22 6.98 -2.34
C LYS A 222 -22.64 6.38 -1.06
N SER A 223 -23.43 6.27 0.00
CA SER A 223 -22.98 5.66 1.26
C SER A 223 -22.55 4.20 1.10
N GLN A 224 -23.27 3.39 0.31
CA GLN A 224 -22.91 1.99 0.06
C GLN A 224 -21.63 1.86 -0.76
N THR A 225 -21.39 2.82 -1.65
CA THR A 225 -20.16 2.87 -2.43
C THR A 225 -18.99 3.21 -1.51
N LEU A 226 -19.12 4.25 -0.68
CA LEU A 226 -18.10 4.63 0.32
C LEU A 226 -17.81 3.50 1.32
N GLU A 227 -18.80 2.70 1.69
CA GLU A 227 -18.63 1.51 2.54
C GLU A 227 -17.69 0.47 1.95
N ARG A 228 -17.64 0.32 0.63
CA ARG A 228 -16.74 -0.63 -0.03
C ARG A 228 -15.28 -0.18 -0.03
N TYR A 229 -15.02 1.09 0.26
CA TYR A 229 -13.67 1.69 0.32
C TYR A 229 -13.09 1.73 1.74
N ILE A 230 -13.83 1.25 2.74
CA ILE A 230 -13.42 1.12 4.15
C ILE A 230 -13.11 -0.35 4.45
#